data_AF-A0A1Y5E4K7-F1
#
_entry.id   AF-A0A1Y5E4K7-F1
#
_cell.length_a   1.000
_cell.length_b   1.000
_cell.length_c   1.000
_cell.angle_alpha   90.00
_cell.angle_beta   90.00
_cell.angle_gamma   90.00
#
_symmetry.space_group_name_H-M   'P 1'
#
loop_
_entity.id
_entity.type
_entity.pdbx_description
1 polymer ?
#
loop_
_entity_poly.entity_id
_entity_poly.type
_entity_poly.pdbx_seq_one_letter_code
_entity_poly.pdbx_strand_id
1 'polypeptide(L)'
;MKVIPIFAEAGISGFESPAAEYKELGLSLDQLIIKHPNATFIGQASGQSMQGVGIFDGDILIVDRSLTAKNGDVIVANYNGCFVCKLIDKIQARLLSASADFAPVSITPEDEFSLEGVVTRSIRLHHKSPELVACML
;
A
#
# COMPACT_ATOMS: atom_id res chain seq x y z
N MET A 1 15.99 1.88 16.25
CA MET A 1 15.07 3.00 15.95
C MET A 1 14.34 3.33 17.25
N LYS A 2 14.11 4.60 17.58
CA LYS A 2 13.32 4.96 18.78
C LYS A 2 11.87 5.11 18.37
N VAL A 3 10.95 4.51 19.11
CA VAL A 3 9.51 4.71 18.90
C VAL A 3 8.99 5.47 20.10
N ILE A 4 8.41 6.64 19.84
CA ILE A 4 7.84 7.46 20.90
C ILE A 4 6.41 6.96 21.11
N PRO A 5 6.02 6.48 22.31
CA PRO A 5 4.66 6.01 22.58
C PRO A 5 3.69 7.18 22.81
N ILE A 6 3.92 8.30 22.11
CA ILE A 6 3.15 9.51 22.18
C ILE A 6 2.61 9.77 20.77
N PHE A 7 1.32 10.06 20.68
CA PHE A 7 0.67 10.34 19.41
C PHE A 7 1.00 11.75 18.96
N ALA A 8 1.61 11.91 17.79
CA ALA A 8 1.68 13.22 17.16
C ALA A 8 0.27 13.63 16.74
N GLU A 9 -0.31 14.64 17.40
CA GLU A 9 -1.60 15.20 17.00
C GLU A 9 -1.48 15.85 15.62
N ALA A 10 -2.40 15.50 14.71
CA ALA A 10 -2.52 16.14 13.40
C ALA A 10 -3.31 17.48 13.46
N GLY A 11 -3.48 18.04 14.67
CA GLY A 11 -4.17 19.30 14.96
C GLY A 11 -3.49 20.01 16.13
N ILE A 12 -3.83 21.28 16.36
CA ILE A 12 -3.29 22.06 17.48
C ILE A 12 -4.28 21.96 18.64
N SER A 13 -4.25 20.84 19.38
CA SER A 13 -5.22 20.58 20.46
C SER A 13 -4.64 19.88 21.69
N GLY A 14 -3.48 20.31 22.19
CA GLY A 14 -3.01 19.78 23.47
C GLY A 14 -1.62 20.26 23.86
N PHE A 15 -1.38 20.37 25.17
CA PHE A 15 -0.05 20.49 25.76
C PHE A 15 0.34 19.14 26.33
N GLU A 16 1.39 18.53 25.81
CA GLU A 16 1.92 17.27 26.32
C GLU A 16 2.76 17.50 27.58
N SER A 17 2.73 16.54 28.50
CA SER A 17 3.59 16.56 29.68
C SER A 17 5.03 16.22 29.27
N PRO A 18 6.03 17.07 29.58
CA PRO A 18 7.44 16.86 29.17
C PRO A 18 8.12 15.60 29.73
N ALA A 19 7.45 14.87 30.62
CA ALA A 19 8.01 13.75 31.40
C ALA A 19 7.75 12.36 30.78
N ALA A 20 7.31 12.27 29.53
CA ALA A 20 7.07 10.98 28.89
C ALA A 20 8.38 10.22 28.64
N GLU A 21 8.53 9.05 29.28
CA GLU A 21 9.67 8.16 29.07
C GLU A 21 9.60 7.47 27.69
N TYR A 22 10.69 7.57 26.93
CA TYR A 22 10.85 6.94 25.63
C TYR A 22 11.15 5.44 25.78
N LYS A 23 10.32 4.59 25.20
CA LYS A 23 10.63 3.16 25.07
C LYS A 23 11.39 2.92 23.79
N GLU A 24 12.59 2.36 23.87
CA GLU A 24 13.25 1.83 22.69
C GLU A 24 12.56 0.52 22.28
N LEU A 25 11.86 0.55 21.15
CA LEU A 25 11.49 -0.69 20.46
C LEU A 25 12.70 -1.14 19.65
N GLY A 26 13.25 -2.31 19.98
CA GLY A 26 14.34 -2.95 19.24
C GLY A 26 13.95 -3.45 17.83
N LEU A 27 12.85 -2.95 17.25
CA LEU A 27 12.37 -3.32 15.93
C LEU A 27 12.87 -2.36 14.85
N SER A 28 13.27 -2.90 13.71
CA SER A 28 13.47 -2.12 12.48
C SER A 28 12.13 -1.79 11.81
N LEU A 29 12.11 -0.78 10.95
CA LEU A 29 10.92 -0.45 10.16
C LEU A 29 10.50 -1.65 9.28
N ASP A 30 11.47 -2.35 8.69
CA ASP A 30 11.22 -3.54 7.88
C ASP A 30 10.47 -4.62 8.67
N GLN A 31 10.88 -4.90 9.91
CA GLN A 31 10.19 -5.87 10.77
C GLN A 31 8.77 -5.44 11.14
N LEU A 32 8.51 -4.12 11.17
CA LEU A 32 7.19 -3.58 11.48
C LEU A 32 6.22 -3.69 10.27
N ILE A 33 6.72 -3.42 9.07
CA ILE A 33 5.89 -3.29 7.87
C ILE A 33 6.00 -4.45 6.89
N ILE A 34 6.96 -5.37 7.05
CA ILE A 34 7.15 -6.54 6.20
C ILE A 34 7.02 -7.80 7.03
N LYS A 35 5.96 -8.59 6.77
CA LYS A 35 5.73 -9.87 7.47
C LYS A 35 6.46 -11.03 6.81
N HIS A 36 6.53 -11.06 5.48
CA HIS A 36 7.14 -12.14 4.70
C HIS A 36 8.21 -11.57 3.76
N PRO A 37 9.44 -11.29 4.23
CA PRO A 37 10.46 -10.60 3.44
C PRO A 37 10.76 -11.25 2.10
N ASN A 38 10.82 -12.60 2.05
CA ASN A 38 11.11 -13.34 0.82
C ASN A 38 9.96 -13.36 -0.20
N ALA A 39 8.76 -12.92 0.21
CA ALA A 39 7.57 -12.88 -0.63
C ALA A 39 6.98 -11.47 -0.71
N THR A 40 7.73 -10.45 -0.29
CA THR A 40 7.30 -9.05 -0.34
C THR A 40 8.11 -8.31 -1.38
N PHE A 41 7.43 -7.51 -2.21
CA PHE A 41 8.09 -6.58 -3.10
C PHE A 41 7.51 -5.18 -2.92
N ILE A 42 8.27 -4.19 -3.40
CA ILE A 42 7.91 -2.79 -3.34
C ILE A 42 7.43 -2.36 -4.73
N GLY A 43 6.25 -1.75 -4.79
CA GLY A 43 5.74 -1.08 -5.98
C GLY A 43 5.61 0.42 -5.75
N GLN A 44 5.33 1.17 -6.81
CA GLN A 44 4.91 2.57 -6.71
C GLN A 44 3.56 2.73 -7.38
N ALA A 45 2.64 3.38 -6.66
CA ALA A 45 1.34 3.73 -7.18
C ALA A 45 1.48 4.81 -8.27
N SER A 46 0.73 4.64 -9.35
CA SER A 46 0.58 5.66 -10.39
C SER A 46 -0.90 5.93 -10.64
N GLY A 47 -1.26 7.21 -10.71
CA GLY A 47 -2.61 7.69 -10.93
C GLY A 47 -3.44 7.87 -9.65
N GLN A 48 -4.75 8.06 -9.84
CA GLN A 48 -5.66 8.57 -8.80
C GLN A 48 -6.83 7.62 -8.48
N SER A 49 -6.91 6.45 -9.11
CA SER A 49 -8.08 5.57 -8.98
C SER A 49 -8.25 4.97 -7.59
N MET A 50 -7.21 5.00 -6.75
CA MET A 50 -7.19 4.36 -5.42
C MET A 50 -7.24 5.35 -4.24
N GLN A 51 -7.51 6.63 -4.51
CA GLN A 51 -7.46 7.67 -3.48
C GLN A 51 -8.48 7.48 -2.35
N GLY A 52 -9.65 6.90 -2.62
CA GLY A 52 -10.65 6.65 -1.57
C GLY A 52 -10.22 5.61 -0.52
N VAL A 53 -9.14 4.86 -0.75
CA VAL A 53 -8.49 4.00 0.25
C VAL A 53 -7.14 4.56 0.71
N GLY A 54 -6.86 5.83 0.44
CA GLY A 54 -5.66 6.52 0.90
C GLY A 54 -4.38 6.20 0.11
N ILE A 55 -4.50 5.60 -1.08
CA ILE A 55 -3.38 5.38 -2.00
C ILE A 55 -3.44 6.44 -3.09
N PHE A 56 -2.44 7.29 -3.17
CA PHE A 56 -2.35 8.30 -4.22
C PHE A 56 -1.06 8.14 -5.02
N ASP A 57 -1.02 8.89 -6.13
CA ASP A 57 0.10 8.91 -7.05
C ASP A 57 1.45 9.12 -6.32
N GLY A 58 2.42 8.26 -6.65
CA GLY A 58 3.76 8.28 -6.07
C GLY A 58 3.92 7.55 -4.74
N ASP A 59 2.84 7.13 -4.07
CA ASP A 59 2.93 6.34 -2.84
C ASP A 59 3.64 5.01 -3.09
N ILE A 60 4.47 4.59 -2.13
CA ILE A 60 5.11 3.29 -2.12
C ILE A 60 4.07 2.24 -1.70
N LEU A 61 4.01 1.12 -2.40
CA LEU A 61 3.16 -0.03 -2.08
C LEU A 61 4.02 -1.16 -1.52
N ILE A 62 3.64 -1.70 -0.36
CA ILE A 62 4.23 -2.91 0.20
C ILE A 62 3.33 -4.10 -0.16
N VAL A 63 3.76 -4.90 -1.12
CA VAL A 63 2.96 -5.96 -1.73
C VAL A 63 3.46 -7.33 -1.28
N ASP A 64 2.58 -8.13 -0.69
CA ASP A 64 2.89 -9.46 -0.16
C ASP A 64 2.25 -10.55 -1.04
N ARG A 65 3.10 -11.37 -1.66
CA ARG A 65 2.72 -12.47 -2.55
C ARG A 65 2.26 -13.72 -1.79
N SER A 66 2.62 -13.86 -0.52
CA SER A 66 2.29 -15.05 0.27
C SER A 66 0.83 -15.05 0.76
N LEU A 67 0.19 -13.88 0.73
CA LEU A 67 -1.19 -13.73 1.20
C LEU A 67 -2.19 -14.18 0.15
N THR A 68 -3.19 -14.95 0.58
CA THR A 68 -4.37 -15.24 -0.25
C THR A 68 -5.31 -14.04 -0.24
N ALA A 69 -5.51 -13.42 -1.40
CA ALA A 69 -6.39 -12.28 -1.55
C ALA A 69 -7.85 -12.61 -1.18
N LYS A 70 -8.44 -11.76 -0.34
CA LYS A 70 -9.84 -11.78 0.05
C LYS A 70 -10.62 -10.76 -0.78
N ASN A 71 -11.94 -10.94 -0.81
CA ASN A 71 -12.82 -9.99 -1.48
C ASN A 71 -12.70 -8.61 -0.82
N GLY A 72 -12.47 -7.57 -1.62
CA GLY A 72 -12.26 -6.21 -1.18
C GLY A 72 -10.82 -5.88 -0.76
N ASP A 73 -9.87 -6.81 -0.87
CA ASP A 73 -8.47 -6.48 -0.64
C ASP A 73 -7.94 -5.58 -1.77
N VAL A 74 -7.04 -4.66 -1.42
CA VAL A 74 -6.23 -3.95 -2.41
C VAL A 74 -5.15 -4.91 -2.90
N ILE A 75 -5.08 -5.11 -4.22
CA ILE A 75 -4.13 -6.02 -4.85
C ILE A 75 -3.30 -5.29 -5.90
N VAL A 76 -2.14 -5.85 -6.19
CA VAL A 76 -1.45 -5.64 -7.46
C VAL A 76 -1.70 -6.88 -8.32
N ALA A 77 -2.05 -6.65 -9.59
CA ALA A 77 -2.24 -7.70 -10.58
C ALA A 77 -1.65 -7.28 -11.92
N ASN A 78 -1.28 -8.26 -12.72
CA ASN A 78 -1.12 -8.09 -14.15
C ASN A 78 -2.48 -8.33 -14.82
N TYR A 79 -2.98 -7.34 -15.56
CA TYR A 79 -4.19 -7.42 -16.36
C TYR A 79 -3.86 -7.02 -17.79
N ASN A 80 -3.93 -7.97 -18.73
CA ASN A 80 -3.60 -7.78 -20.15
C ASN A 80 -2.24 -7.09 -20.37
N GLY A 81 -1.22 -7.57 -19.65
CA GLY A 81 0.15 -7.03 -19.70
C GLY A 81 0.39 -5.77 -18.86
N CYS A 82 -0.66 -5.20 -18.25
CA CYS A 82 -0.56 -3.98 -17.46
C CYS A 82 -0.56 -4.29 -15.96
N PHE A 83 0.43 -3.79 -15.22
CA PHE A 83 0.43 -3.82 -13.76
C PHE A 83 -0.57 -2.80 -13.21
N VAL A 84 -1.59 -3.29 -12.50
CA VAL A 84 -2.68 -2.48 -11.95
C VAL A 84 -2.80 -2.66 -10.45
N CYS A 85 -3.13 -1.56 -9.76
CA CYS A 85 -3.52 -1.55 -8.35
C CYS A 85 -5.02 -1.28 -8.25
N LYS A 86 -5.77 -2.24 -7.70
CA LYS A 86 -7.24 -2.25 -7.64
C LYS A 86 -7.75 -3.00 -6.42
N LEU A 87 -9.00 -2.75 -6.04
CA LEU A 87 -9.75 -3.59 -5.10
C LEU A 87 -10.29 -4.81 -5.86
N ILE A 88 -10.05 -6.02 -5.36
CA ILE A 88 -10.54 -7.24 -6.01
C ILE A 88 -11.96 -7.58 -5.57
N ASP A 89 -12.89 -7.67 -6.52
CA ASP A 89 -14.21 -8.25 -6.33
C ASP A 89 -14.21 -9.68 -6.87
N LYS A 90 -14.02 -10.65 -5.97
CA LYS A 90 -13.98 -12.08 -6.29
C LYS A 90 -15.38 -12.65 -6.56
N ILE A 91 -16.43 -11.99 -6.08
CA ILE A 91 -17.81 -12.48 -6.22
C ILE A 91 -18.29 -12.22 -7.64
N GLN A 92 -17.99 -11.05 -8.19
CA GLN A 92 -18.40 -10.66 -9.54
C GLN A 92 -17.26 -10.70 -10.56
N ALA A 93 -16.07 -11.16 -10.16
CA ALA A 93 -14.85 -11.18 -10.97
C ALA A 93 -14.52 -9.81 -11.58
N ARG A 94 -14.34 -8.79 -10.73
CA ARG A 94 -14.07 -7.41 -11.17
C ARG A 94 -12.90 -6.79 -10.44
N LEU A 95 -12.28 -5.82 -11.10
CA LEU A 95 -11.33 -4.88 -10.54
C LEU A 95 -12.03 -3.55 -10.28
N LEU A 96 -12.08 -3.16 -9.02
CA LEU A 96 -12.75 -1.94 -8.59
C LEU A 96 -11.71 -0.86 -8.27
N SER A 97 -12.08 0.38 -8.59
CA SER A 97 -11.36 1.57 -8.15
C SER A 97 -11.99 2.11 -6.86
N ALA A 98 -11.20 2.78 -6.03
CA ALA A 98 -11.68 3.49 -4.85
C ALA A 98 -12.03 4.96 -5.15
N SER A 99 -12.26 5.31 -6.41
CA SER A 99 -12.74 6.63 -6.85
C SER A 99 -13.96 6.43 -7.76
N ALA A 100 -14.94 7.33 -7.63
CA ALA A 100 -16.17 7.32 -8.42
C ALA A 100 -15.92 7.62 -9.91
N ASP A 101 -14.79 8.23 -10.24
CA ASP A 101 -14.45 8.63 -11.61
C ASP A 101 -14.00 7.44 -12.48
N PHE A 102 -13.80 6.27 -11.88
CA PHE A 102 -13.25 5.10 -12.54
C PHE A 102 -14.24 3.93 -12.44
N ALA A 103 -14.81 3.56 -13.59
CA ALA A 103 -15.74 2.45 -13.67
C ALA A 103 -15.08 1.10 -13.28
N PRO A 104 -15.83 0.17 -12.67
CA PRO A 104 -15.40 -1.21 -12.49
C PRO A 104 -15.01 -1.86 -13.82
N VAL A 105 -13.95 -2.69 -13.78
CA VAL A 105 -13.51 -3.50 -14.93
C VAL A 105 -13.80 -4.96 -14.64
N SER A 106 -14.59 -5.62 -15.48
CA SER A 106 -14.84 -7.06 -15.37
C SER A 106 -13.67 -7.85 -15.93
N ILE A 107 -13.30 -8.93 -15.25
CA ILE A 107 -12.31 -9.89 -15.71
C ILE A 107 -13.06 -10.99 -16.46
N THR A 108 -12.79 -11.15 -17.74
CA THR A 108 -13.41 -12.20 -18.57
C THR A 108 -12.44 -13.35 -18.82
N PRO A 109 -12.92 -14.53 -19.29
CA PRO A 109 -12.04 -15.65 -19.62
C PRO A 109 -11.02 -15.36 -20.74
N GLU A 110 -11.28 -14.34 -21.55
CA GLU A 110 -10.38 -13.89 -22.61
C GLU A 110 -9.26 -12.97 -22.11
N ASP A 111 -9.37 -12.46 -20.89
CA ASP A 111 -8.37 -11.59 -20.29
C ASP A 111 -7.21 -12.40 -19.70
N GLU A 112 -5.99 -11.91 -19.90
CA GLU A 112 -4.82 -12.39 -19.17
C GLU A 112 -4.78 -11.72 -17.80
N PHE A 113 -5.17 -12.47 -16.76
CA PHE A 113 -5.15 -11.99 -15.37
C PHE A 113 -4.24 -12.84 -14.49
N SER A 114 -3.29 -12.18 -13.83
CA SER A 114 -2.42 -12.79 -12.81
C SER A 114 -2.38 -11.91 -11.55
N LEU A 115 -2.68 -12.49 -10.40
CA LEU A 115 -2.52 -11.83 -9.12
C LEU A 115 -1.03 -11.80 -8.73
N GLU A 116 -0.49 -10.59 -8.54
CA GLU A 116 0.91 -10.42 -8.15
C GLU A 116 1.09 -10.38 -6.64
N GLY A 117 0.10 -9.89 -5.89
CA GLY A 117 0.08 -9.95 -4.43
C GLY A 117 -0.91 -8.97 -3.81
N VAL A 118 -1.04 -9.04 -2.48
CA VAL A 118 -1.92 -8.16 -1.68
C VAL A 118 -1.14 -6.96 -1.19
N VAL A 119 -1.67 -5.75 -1.39
CA VAL A 119 -1.10 -4.52 -0.83
C VAL A 119 -1.41 -4.49 0.66
N THR A 120 -0.37 -4.62 1.49
CA THR A 120 -0.53 -4.67 2.95
C THR A 120 -0.40 -3.29 3.61
N ARG A 121 0.39 -2.40 3.01
CA ARG A 121 0.60 -1.01 3.45
C ARG A 121 0.87 -0.12 2.22
N SER A 122 0.54 1.17 2.35
CA SER A 122 1.08 2.23 1.50
C SER A 122 1.90 3.21 2.34
N ILE A 123 2.97 3.78 1.77
CA ILE A 123 3.82 4.77 2.43
C ILE A 123 3.87 6.01 1.56
N ARG A 124 3.47 7.13 2.15
CA ARG A 124 3.57 8.45 1.53
C ARG A 124 4.93 9.06 1.79
N LEU A 125 5.59 9.43 0.70
CA LEU A 125 6.82 10.21 0.77
C LEU A 125 6.50 11.71 0.68
N HIS A 126 6.80 12.46 1.73
CA HIS A 126 6.70 13.93 1.72
C HIS A 126 7.92 14.62 1.08
N HIS A 127 9.02 13.87 0.93
CA HIS A 127 10.22 14.28 0.21
C HIS A 127 10.63 13.20 -0.79
N LYS A 128 11.29 13.60 -1.88
CA LYS A 128 11.83 12.63 -2.84
C LYS A 128 12.86 11.73 -2.17
N SER A 129 12.82 10.43 -2.47
CA SER A 129 13.86 9.46 -2.09
C SER A 129 14.75 9.19 -3.30
N PRO A 130 16.02 9.65 -3.30
CA PRO A 130 16.98 9.32 -4.35
C PRO A 130 17.19 7.82 -4.51
N GLU A 131 17.11 7.07 -3.41
CA GLU A 131 17.27 5.61 -3.39
C GLU A 131 16.15 4.93 -4.18
N LEU A 132 14.91 5.37 -3.99
CA LEU A 132 13.77 4.84 -4.76
C LEU A 132 13.89 5.17 -6.25
N VAL A 133 14.31 6.41 -6.57
CA VAL A 133 14.51 6.85 -7.96
C VAL A 133 15.59 6.00 -8.65
N ALA A 134 16.68 5.69 -7.96
CA ALA A 134 17.75 4.85 -8.49
C ALA A 134 17.30 3.42 -8.83
N CYS A 135 16.28 2.89 -8.14
CA CYS A 135 15.73 1.56 -8.39
C CYS A 135 14.69 1.51 -9.53
N MET A 136 14.17 2.67 -9.98
CA MET A 136 13.13 2.75 -11.02
C MET A 136 13.66 3.17 -12.39
N LEU A 137 14.96 3.45 -12.49
CA LEU A 137 15.69 3.74 -13.73
C LEU A 137 16.42 2.48 -14.21
#